data_AF-A0A7K2NPW8-F1
#
_entry.id   AF-A0A7K2NPW8-F1
#
_cell.length_a   1.000
_cell.length_b   1.000
_cell.length_c   1.000
_cell.angle_alpha   90.00
_cell.angle_beta   90.00
_cell.angle_gamma   90.00
#
_symmetry.space_group_name_H-M   'P 1'
#
loop_
_entity.id
_entity.type
_entity.pdbx_description
1 polymer ?
#
loop_
_entity_poly.entity_id
_entity_poly.type
_entity_poly.pdbx_seq_one_letter_code
_entity_poly.pdbx_strand_id
1 'polypeptide(L)' 'MRFLNDIQPSYDLTYDDVFMVPSRSAVGSRQGVDLGSPDGTGTTIPLVVANMTAIAGRR' A
#
# COMPACT_ATOMS: atom_id res chain seq x y z
N MET A 1 -10.00 1.22 -0.71
CA MET A 1 -10.11 0.22 0.37
C MET A 1 -11.50 -0.40 0.32
N ARG A 2 -11.64 -1.70 0.58
CA ARG A 2 -12.94 -2.38 0.61
C ARG A 2 -13.09 -3.12 1.94
N PHE A 3 -14.14 -2.77 2.69
CA PHE A 3 -14.50 -3.48 3.92
C PHE A 3 -15.36 -4.72 3.60
N LEU A 4 -15.37 -5.68 4.52
CA LEU A 4 -16.21 -6.87 4.40
C LEU A 4 -17.67 -6.54 4.72
N ASN A 5 -18.59 -7.34 4.18
CA ASN A 5 -20.04 -7.25 4.44
C ASN A 5 -20.66 -5.88 4.13
N ASP A 6 -20.03 -5.12 3.22
CA ASP A 6 -20.45 -3.75 2.85
C ASP A 6 -20.62 -2.81 4.06
N ILE A 7 -19.87 -3.09 5.14
CA ILE A 7 -19.86 -2.25 6.34
C ILE A 7 -19.12 -0.96 6.02
N GLN A 8 -19.78 0.17 6.30
CA GLN A 8 -19.14 1.47 6.30
C GLN A 8 -18.87 1.89 7.75
N PRO A 9 -17.60 2.01 8.18
CA PRO A 9 -17.27 2.45 9.53
C PRO A 9 -17.88 3.83 9.84
N SER A 10 -18.39 4.01 11.06
CA SER A 10 -19.00 5.27 11.50
C SER A 10 -17.98 6.31 11.99
N TYR A 11 -16.70 5.95 11.99
CA TYR A 11 -15.58 6.77 12.44
C TYR A 11 -14.35 6.50 11.57
N ASP A 12 -13.38 7.41 11.63
CA ASP A 12 -12.12 7.29 10.91
C ASP A 12 -11.26 6.18 11.53
N LEU A 13 -10.60 5.43 10.65
CA LEU A 13 -9.72 4.33 11.03
C LEU A 13 -8.27 4.69 10.70
N THR A 14 -7.36 4.21 11.53
CA THR A 14 -5.93 4.21 11.28
C THR A 14 -5.47 2.84 10.77
N TYR A 15 -4.19 2.71 10.45
CA TYR A 15 -3.63 1.41 10.05
C TYR A 15 -3.66 0.37 11.17
N ASP A 16 -3.61 0.81 12.44
CA ASP A 16 -3.58 -0.09 13.59
C ASP A 16 -4.95 -0.69 13.93
N ASP A 17 -6.03 -0.14 13.37
CA ASP A 17 -7.41 -0.57 13.65
C ASP A 17 -7.88 -1.71 12.72
N VAL A 18 -7.09 -2.05 11.70
CA VAL A 18 -7.52 -2.96 10.63
C VAL A 18 -6.46 -4.01 10.29
N PHE A 19 -6.90 -5.13 9.72
CA PHE A 19 -6.04 -6.14 9.14
C PHE A 19 -6.56 -6.58 7.77
N MET A 20 -5.67 -7.09 6.92
CA MET A 20 -6.05 -7.64 5.63
C MET A 20 -6.60 -9.05 5.79
N VAL A 21 -7.79 -9.29 5.23
CA VAL A 21 -8.37 -10.64 5.18
C VAL A 21 -7.93 -11.33 3.89
N PRO A 22 -7.41 -12.57 3.96
CA PRO A 22 -7.04 -13.33 2.77
C PRO A 22 -8.18 -13.47 1.77
N SER A 23 -7.84 -13.48 0.48
CA SER A 23 -8.79 -13.77 -0.60
C SER A 23 -8.16 -14.72 -1.61
N ARG A 24 -9.00 -15.38 -2.42
CA ARG A 24 -8.53 -16.29 -3.48
C ARG A 24 -7.66 -15.51 -4.46
N SER A 25 -6.41 -15.90 -4.60
CA SER A 25 -5.46 -15.32 -5.54
C SER A 25 -5.25 -16.24 -6.74
N ALA A 26 -5.15 -15.64 -7.94
CA ALA A 26 -4.68 -16.33 -9.14
C ALA A 26 -3.14 -16.25 -9.30
N VAL A 27 -2.46 -15.46 -8.45
CA VAL A 27 -1.01 -15.26 -8.50
C VAL A 27 -0.32 -16.44 -7.82
N GLY A 28 0.38 -17.26 -8.62
CA GLY A 28 1.02 -18.51 -8.14
C GLY A 28 2.39 -18.33 -7.46
N SER A 29 3.00 -17.15 -7.54
CA SER A 29 4.31 -16.85 -6.93
C SER A 29 4.41 -15.38 -6.56
N ARG A 30 5.10 -15.07 -5.45
CA ARG A 30 5.39 -13.69 -5.05
C ARG A 30 6.16 -12.88 -6.10
N GLN A 31 6.90 -13.54 -6.98
CA GLN A 31 7.65 -12.89 -8.06
C GLN A 31 6.76 -12.42 -9.21
N GLY A 32 5.50 -12.87 -9.27
CA GLY A 32 4.51 -12.43 -10.26
C GLY A 32 3.67 -11.22 -9.83
N VAL A 33 3.98 -10.60 -8.69
CA VAL A 33 3.31 -9.39 -8.21
C VAL A 33 4.02 -8.17 -8.78
N ASP A 34 3.27 -7.29 -9.46
CA ASP A 34 3.75 -5.98 -9.88
C ASP A 34 3.69 -4.99 -8.70
N LEU A 35 4.81 -4.33 -8.43
CA LEU A 35 4.95 -3.31 -7.39
C LEU A 35 5.08 -1.89 -7.98
N GLY A 36 4.87 -1.73 -9.30
CA GLY A 36 4.83 -0.41 -9.92
C GLY A 36 3.74 0.49 -9.33
N SER A 37 4.08 1.75 -9.10
CA SER A 37 3.12 2.74 -8.61
C SER A 37 2.15 3.15 -9.72
N PRO A 38 0.83 3.20 -9.44
CA PRO A 38 -0.17 3.64 -10.41
C PRO A 38 -0.29 5.17 -10.51
N ASP A 39 0.56 5.93 -9.82
CA ASP A 39 0.48 7.38 -9.67
C ASP A 39 1.16 8.18 -10.79
N GLY A 40 1.68 7.49 -11.82
CA GLY A 40 2.33 8.11 -12.98
C GLY A 40 3.77 8.56 -12.73
N THR A 41 4.34 8.32 -11.55
CA THR A 41 5.74 8.69 -11.23
C THR A 41 6.78 7.78 -11.90
N GLY A 42 6.36 6.63 -12.43
CA GLY A 42 7.24 5.63 -13.02
C GLY A 42 8.06 4.84 -12.00
N THR A 43 7.73 4.93 -10.70
CA THR A 43 8.40 4.15 -9.66
C THR A 43 8.01 2.67 -9.75
N THR A 44 9.00 1.77 -9.75
CA THR A 44 8.79 0.31 -9.82
C THR A 44 8.54 -0.32 -8.44
N ILE A 45 8.68 0.46 -7.37
CA ILE A 45 8.40 0.11 -5.99
C ILE A 45 7.73 1.35 -5.38
N PRO A 46 6.60 1.22 -4.65
CA PRO A 46 5.82 2.35 -4.17
C PRO A 46 6.39 2.84 -2.82
N LEU A 47 7.66 3.24 -2.83
CA LEU A 47 8.40 3.72 -1.67
C LEU A 47 9.05 5.06 -1.99
N VAL A 48 8.80 6.05 -1.14
CA VAL A 48 9.33 7.41 -1.28
C VAL A 48 10.00 7.83 0.03
N VAL A 49 11.09 8.58 -0.09
CA VAL A 49 11.79 9.15 1.05
C VAL A 49 11.10 10.45 1.46
N ALA A 50 10.93 10.66 2.77
CA ALA A 50 10.37 11.91 3.28
C ALA A 50 11.26 13.10 2.90
N ASN A 51 10.64 14.20 2.45
CA ASN A 51 11.33 15.45 2.12
C ASN A 51 11.76 16.20 3.39
N MET A 52 12.75 15.66 4.10
CA MET A 52 13.27 16.16 5.36
C MET A 52 14.79 16.19 5.31
N THR A 53 15.43 17.25 5.80
CA THR A 53 16.88 17.46 5.72
C THR A 53 17.70 16.32 6.32
N ALA A 54 17.19 15.65 7.36
CA ALA A 54 17.86 14.53 8.00
C ALA A 54 17.69 13.17 7.28
N ILE A 55 16.79 13.11 6.29
CA ILE A 55 16.38 11.86 5.62
C ILE A 55 16.75 11.89 4.14
N ALA A 56 16.47 13.00 3.44
CA ALA A 56 16.72 13.18 2.02
C ALA A 56 17.86 14.17 1.78
N GLY A 57 18.79 13.80 0.90
CA GLY A 57 19.94 14.63 0.55
C GLY A 57 21.01 13.82 -0.19
N ARG A 58 21.95 14.51 -0.82
CA ARG A 58 23.13 13.87 -1.37
C ARG A 58 24.07 13.52 -0.22
N ARG A 59 24.54 12.28 -0.17
CA ARG A 59 25.67 11.90 0.68
C ARG A 59 26.96 12.50 0.14
#